data_AF-A0A2H9LKW0-F1
#
_entry.id   AF-A0A2H9LKW0-F1
#
_cell.length_a   1.000
_cell.length_b   1.000
_cell.length_c   1.000
_cell.angle_alpha   90.00
_cell.angle_beta   90.00
_cell.angle_gamma   90.00
#
_symmetry.space_group_name_H-M   'P 1'
#
loop_
_entity.id
_entity.type
_entity.pdbx_description
1 polymer ?
#
loop_
_entity_poly.entity_id
_entity_poly.type
_entity_poly.pdbx_seq_one_letter_code
_entity_poly.pdbx_strand_id
1 'polypeptide(L)'
;MRRGSVGTLVNKNLVGRCGLYCGFCLIYRAGKDSEKLRRAVARRSKCKPEDIRCEGCQTVLVDGWDNARWGKNCKIIKCQEAKGVRFCYECNVYPDCKRFRSIADHSLKRGEDLVANLAKIKAGKVEEWLEEEDKKWRCPKCGKPISLYINECHWCGADTRKAKGG
;
A
#
# COMPACT_ATOMS: atom_id res chain seq x y z
N MET A 1 0.55 -23.38 31.25
CA MET A 1 -0.37 -23.41 30.08
C MET A 1 -0.22 -22.10 29.32
N ARG A 2 0.53 -22.09 28.21
CA ARG A 2 0.76 -20.87 27.42
C ARG A 2 -0.50 -20.58 26.61
N ARG A 3 -1.13 -19.43 26.88
CA ARG A 3 -2.26 -18.91 26.10
C ARG A 3 -1.77 -18.73 24.66
N GLY A 4 -2.33 -19.52 23.74
CA GLY A 4 -2.11 -19.32 22.31
C GLY A 4 -2.70 -17.97 21.91
N SER A 5 -1.84 -17.05 21.49
CA SER A 5 -2.25 -15.79 20.87
C SER A 5 -3.10 -16.13 19.65
N VAL A 6 -4.35 -15.71 19.63
CA VAL A 6 -5.16 -15.69 18.41
C VAL A 6 -4.53 -14.64 17.52
N GLY A 7 -3.54 -15.05 16.72
CA GLY A 7 -2.88 -14.17 15.76
C GLY A 7 -3.91 -13.76 14.72
N THR A 8 -4.27 -12.47 14.70
CA THR A 8 -4.99 -11.87 13.58
C THR A 8 -4.24 -12.23 12.30
N LEU A 9 -4.89 -12.92 11.35
CA LEU A 9 -4.27 -13.27 10.07
C LEU A 9 -3.96 -11.98 9.29
N VAL A 10 -2.71 -11.52 9.38
CA VAL A 10 -2.27 -10.30 8.69
C VAL A 10 -1.92 -10.62 7.23
N ASN A 11 -2.52 -9.90 6.28
CA ASN A 11 -2.25 -10.11 4.86
C ASN A 11 -0.86 -9.56 4.47
N LYS A 12 0.14 -10.44 4.40
CA LYS A 12 1.52 -10.10 4.02
C LYS A 12 1.68 -9.64 2.57
N ASN A 13 0.66 -9.81 1.70
CA ASN A 13 0.72 -9.24 0.35
C ASN A 13 0.74 -7.71 0.37
N LEU A 14 0.29 -7.08 1.46
CA LEU A 14 0.28 -5.62 1.61
C LEU A 14 1.67 -5.01 1.83
N VAL A 15 2.68 -5.83 2.10
CA VAL A 15 4.06 -5.39 2.31
C VAL A 15 4.64 -4.92 0.98
N GLY A 16 4.80 -3.61 0.79
CA GLY A 16 5.50 -3.05 -0.35
C GLY A 16 6.97 -3.45 -0.33
N ARG A 17 7.48 -3.98 -1.44
CA ARG A 17 8.92 -4.27 -1.59
C ARG A 17 9.80 -3.01 -1.48
N CYS A 18 9.20 -1.82 -1.59
CA CYS A 18 9.82 -0.51 -1.37
C CYS A 18 9.46 0.14 -0.03
N GLY A 19 8.77 -0.55 0.88
CA GLY A 19 8.30 -0.02 2.17
C GLY A 19 6.91 0.62 2.14
N LEU A 20 6.26 0.67 0.96
CA LEU A 20 4.91 1.22 0.84
C LEU A 20 3.86 0.26 1.44
N TYR A 21 2.94 0.76 2.25
CA TYR A 21 1.79 -0.04 2.68
C TYR A 21 0.71 -0.07 1.59
N CYS A 22 0.51 -1.21 0.92
CA CYS A 22 -0.51 -1.31 -0.13
C CYS A 22 -1.94 -1.18 0.39
N GLY A 23 -2.17 -1.33 1.71
CA GLY A 23 -3.49 -1.24 2.30
C GLY A 23 -4.13 0.14 2.18
N PHE A 24 -3.39 1.23 1.97
CA PHE A 24 -3.99 2.55 1.70
C PHE A 24 -4.14 2.86 0.19
N CYS A 25 -3.64 2.00 -0.70
CA CYS A 25 -3.66 2.24 -2.15
C CYS A 25 -5.10 2.36 -2.66
N LEU A 26 -5.38 3.38 -3.48
CA LEU A 26 -6.73 3.61 -4.01
C LEU A 26 -7.24 2.44 -4.86
N ILE A 27 -6.37 1.82 -5.66
CA ILE A 27 -6.75 0.68 -6.51
C ILE A 27 -7.02 -0.57 -5.66
N TYR A 28 -6.20 -0.82 -4.65
CA TYR A 28 -6.45 -1.93 -3.71
C TYR A 28 -7.78 -1.73 -2.98
N ARG A 29 -8.00 -0.53 -2.41
CA ARG A 29 -9.26 -0.18 -1.72
C ARG A 29 -10.45 -0.29 -2.66
N ALA A 30 -10.38 0.26 -3.87
CA ALA A 30 -11.45 0.16 -4.86
C ALA A 30 -11.75 -1.30 -5.27
N GLY A 31 -10.72 -2.15 -5.32
CA GLY A 31 -10.88 -3.59 -5.54
C GLY A 31 -11.48 -4.33 -4.35
N LYS A 32 -11.29 -3.90 -3.11
CA LYS A 32 -11.68 -4.65 -1.90
C LYS A 32 -12.90 -4.14 -1.15
N ASP A 33 -13.17 -2.84 -1.22
CA ASP A 33 -14.05 -2.18 -0.27
C ASP A 33 -15.51 -2.15 -0.74
N SER A 34 -15.79 -1.55 -1.90
CA SER A 34 -17.17 -1.45 -2.41
C SER A 34 -17.24 -1.32 -3.93
N GLU A 35 -18.33 -1.82 -4.51
CA GLU A 35 -18.64 -1.67 -5.92
C GLU A 35 -18.77 -0.20 -6.34
N LYS A 36 -19.35 0.64 -5.46
CA LYS A 36 -19.47 2.09 -5.68
C LYS A 36 -18.09 2.73 -5.87
N LEU A 37 -17.13 2.45 -4.98
CA LEU A 37 -15.76 2.96 -5.12
C LEU A 37 -15.09 2.40 -6.37
N ARG A 38 -15.25 1.10 -6.64
CA ARG A 38 -14.71 0.44 -7.85
C ARG A 38 -15.18 1.12 -9.13
N ARG A 39 -16.49 1.34 -9.29
CA ARG A 39 -17.10 2.02 -10.44
C ARG A 39 -16.63 3.47 -10.57
N ALA A 40 -16.53 4.20 -9.45
CA ALA A 40 -16.05 5.58 -9.46
C ALA A 40 -14.59 5.68 -9.95
N VAL A 41 -13.72 4.80 -9.46
CA VAL A 41 -12.31 4.73 -9.87
C VAL A 41 -12.19 4.28 -11.32
N ALA A 42 -12.93 3.24 -11.74
CA ALA A 42 -12.95 2.76 -13.11
C ALA A 42 -13.35 3.85 -14.12
N ARG A 43 -14.42 4.61 -13.82
CA ARG A 43 -14.86 5.75 -14.64
C ARG A 43 -13.76 6.80 -14.79
N ARG A 44 -13.08 7.17 -13.69
CA ARG A 44 -11.97 8.14 -13.72
C ARG A 44 -10.77 7.61 -14.49
N SER A 45 -10.51 6.32 -14.39
CA SER A 45 -9.42 5.61 -15.07
C SER A 45 -9.73 5.23 -16.52
N LYS A 46 -10.97 5.46 -16.99
CA LYS A 46 -11.46 5.08 -18.33
C LYS A 46 -11.27 3.58 -18.63
N CYS A 47 -11.56 2.72 -17.64
CA CYS A 47 -11.54 1.27 -17.77
C CYS A 47 -12.82 0.65 -17.22
N LYS A 48 -12.96 -0.67 -17.33
CA LYS A 48 -14.11 -1.38 -16.77
C LYS A 48 -13.91 -1.57 -15.25
N PRO A 49 -14.99 -1.66 -14.44
CA PRO A 49 -14.88 -1.95 -13.01
C PRO A 49 -14.09 -3.23 -12.72
N GLU A 50 -14.21 -4.25 -13.57
CA GLU A 50 -13.54 -5.54 -13.41
C GLU A 50 -12.01 -5.45 -13.56
N ASP A 51 -11.52 -4.40 -14.25
CA ASP A 51 -10.09 -4.12 -14.39
C ASP A 51 -9.50 -3.57 -13.08
N ILE A 52 -10.32 -2.95 -12.22
CA ILE A 52 -9.89 -2.41 -10.92
C ILE A 52 -9.76 -3.55 -9.90
N ARG A 53 -8.62 -4.24 -9.97
CA ARG A 53 -8.24 -5.34 -9.08
C ARG A 53 -6.77 -5.22 -8.65
N CYS A 54 -6.50 -5.58 -7.40
CA CYS A 54 -5.15 -5.64 -6.83
C CYS A 54 -5.17 -6.46 -5.54
N GLU A 55 -4.26 -7.43 -5.42
CA GLU A 55 -4.13 -8.28 -4.23
C GLU A 55 -2.97 -7.88 -3.29
N GLY A 56 -2.30 -6.77 -3.59
CA GLY A 56 -1.16 -6.24 -2.83
C GLY A 56 0.17 -6.39 -3.57
N CYS A 57 1.21 -5.74 -3.05
CA CYS A 57 2.52 -5.64 -3.70
C CYS A 57 3.16 -7.00 -4.02
N GLN A 58 2.99 -8.01 -3.15
CA GLN A 58 3.69 -9.28 -3.32
C GLN A 58 3.19 -10.07 -4.55
N THR A 59 1.95 -9.84 -4.99
CA THR A 59 1.31 -10.51 -6.13
C THR A 59 1.00 -9.55 -7.28
N VAL A 60 1.41 -8.27 -7.16
CA VAL A 60 0.94 -7.19 -8.04
C VAL A 60 1.32 -7.37 -9.52
N LEU A 61 2.37 -8.13 -9.82
CA LEU A 61 2.75 -8.41 -11.22
C LEU A 61 1.79 -9.38 -11.90
N VAL A 62 1.14 -10.25 -11.13
CA VAL A 62 0.17 -11.25 -11.61
C VAL A 62 -1.25 -10.69 -11.52
N ASP A 63 -1.61 -10.18 -10.34
CA ASP A 63 -2.98 -9.81 -9.96
C ASP A 63 -3.17 -8.31 -9.70
N GLY A 64 -2.30 -7.48 -10.27
CA GLY A 64 -2.44 -6.02 -10.22
C GLY A 64 -3.32 -5.44 -11.33
N TRP A 65 -3.69 -4.18 -11.17
CA TRP A 65 -4.31 -3.38 -12.22
C TRP A 65 -3.29 -3.12 -13.34
N ASP A 66 -3.71 -3.21 -14.60
CA ASP A 66 -2.84 -2.96 -15.74
C ASP A 66 -2.75 -1.45 -16.03
N ASN A 67 -1.78 -0.81 -15.37
CA ASN A 67 -1.47 0.62 -15.53
C ASN A 67 -0.04 0.76 -16.07
N ALA A 68 0.26 1.85 -16.79
CA ALA A 68 1.58 2.09 -17.38
C ALA A 68 2.77 2.14 -16.39
N ARG A 69 2.57 2.44 -15.10
CA ARG A 69 3.68 2.64 -14.13
C ARG A 69 3.52 1.91 -12.79
N TRP A 70 2.32 1.43 -12.49
CA TRP A 70 1.96 0.75 -11.25
C TRP A 70 1.25 -0.57 -11.54
N GLY A 71 0.85 -1.29 -10.50
CA GLY A 71 0.17 -2.56 -10.68
C GLY A 71 1.07 -3.58 -11.37
N LYS A 72 0.58 -4.19 -12.46
CA LYS A 72 1.34 -5.18 -13.25
C LYS A 72 2.64 -4.62 -13.85
N ASN A 73 2.72 -3.30 -14.02
CA ASN A 73 3.91 -2.64 -14.56
C ASN A 73 4.68 -1.84 -13.52
N CYS A 74 4.61 -2.23 -12.24
CA CYS A 74 5.35 -1.57 -11.17
C CYS A 74 6.86 -1.55 -11.47
N LYS A 75 7.38 -0.37 -11.79
CA LYS A 75 8.79 -0.17 -12.16
C LYS A 75 9.77 -0.47 -11.01
N ILE A 76 9.31 -0.40 -9.76
CA ILE A 76 10.14 -0.72 -8.61
C ILE A 76 10.37 -2.23 -8.51
N ILE A 77 9.31 -3.03 -8.62
CA ILE A 77 9.43 -4.49 -8.54
C ILE A 77 10.23 -5.03 -9.72
N LYS A 78 9.97 -4.56 -10.94
CA LYS A 78 10.77 -4.93 -12.12
C LYS A 78 12.26 -4.59 -11.93
N CYS A 79 12.57 -3.46 -11.28
CA CYS A 79 13.95 -3.12 -10.93
C CYS A 79 14.58 -4.07 -9.90
N GLN A 80 13.79 -4.54 -8.93
CA GLN A 80 14.23 -5.47 -7.89
C GLN A 80 14.51 -6.85 -8.47
N GLU A 81 13.60 -7.36 -9.31
CA GLU A 81 13.76 -8.62 -10.04
C GLU A 81 15.00 -8.60 -10.94
N ALA A 82 15.19 -7.53 -11.72
CA ALA A 82 16.38 -7.36 -12.56
C ALA A 82 17.70 -7.31 -11.77
N LYS A 83 17.65 -6.97 -10.48
CA LYS A 83 18.80 -6.92 -9.58
C LYS A 83 18.92 -8.16 -8.68
N GLY A 84 18.00 -9.11 -8.78
CA GLY A 84 17.97 -10.29 -7.91
C GLY A 84 17.72 -9.97 -6.43
N VAL A 85 17.09 -8.83 -6.11
CA VAL A 85 16.74 -8.45 -4.75
C VAL A 85 15.23 -8.50 -4.55
N ARG A 86 14.77 -8.77 -3.32
CA ARG A 86 13.36 -8.80 -2.96
C ARG A 86 12.87 -7.45 -2.43
N PHE A 87 13.69 -6.74 -1.67
CA PHE A 87 13.36 -5.46 -1.07
C PHE A 87 14.38 -4.39 -1.45
N CYS A 88 13.95 -3.11 -1.41
CA CYS A 88 14.86 -2.01 -1.70
C CYS A 88 16.05 -1.95 -0.75
N TYR A 89 15.89 -2.33 0.52
CA TYR A 89 16.98 -2.33 1.51
C TYR A 89 18.10 -3.35 1.22
N GLU A 90 17.87 -4.29 0.30
CA GLU A 90 18.85 -5.31 -0.11
C GLU A 90 19.70 -4.83 -1.30
N CYS A 91 19.31 -3.73 -1.95
CA CYS A 91 20.07 -3.15 -3.05
C CYS A 91 21.35 -2.49 -2.53
N ASN A 92 22.50 -2.77 -3.14
CA ASN A 92 23.79 -2.16 -2.80
C ASN A 92 23.85 -0.62 -2.94
N VAL A 93 22.95 -0.02 -3.74
CA VAL A 93 22.80 1.44 -3.87
C VAL A 93 21.83 2.04 -2.84
N TYR A 94 21.16 1.24 -2.02
CA TYR A 94 20.28 1.76 -0.97
C TYR A 94 21.12 2.39 0.16
N PRO A 95 20.73 3.55 0.73
CA PRO A 95 19.48 4.30 0.52
C PRO A 95 19.53 5.33 -0.63
N ASP A 96 20.68 5.56 -1.24
CA ASP A 96 20.93 6.64 -2.22
C ASP A 96 20.39 6.35 -3.63
N CYS A 97 19.76 5.20 -3.83
CA CYS A 97 19.16 4.81 -5.09
C CYS A 97 18.12 5.85 -5.54
N LYS A 98 18.43 6.61 -6.60
CA LYS A 98 17.55 7.67 -7.16
C LYS A 98 16.10 7.22 -7.39
N ARG A 99 15.91 5.98 -7.86
CA ARG A 99 14.58 5.38 -8.09
C ARG A 99 13.83 5.17 -6.77
N PHE A 100 14.51 4.72 -5.72
CA PHE A 100 13.92 4.58 -4.39
C PHE A 100 13.69 5.96 -3.74
N ARG A 101 14.67 6.87 -3.78
CA ARG A 101 14.51 8.24 -3.26
C ARG A 101 13.31 8.96 -3.86
N SER A 102 13.10 8.85 -5.17
CA SER A 102 11.96 9.47 -5.83
C SER A 102 10.60 9.03 -5.27
N ILE A 103 10.43 7.74 -4.95
CA ILE A 103 9.18 7.26 -4.34
C ILE A 103 9.14 7.55 -2.83
N ALA A 104 10.27 7.42 -2.13
CA ALA A 104 10.36 7.72 -0.70
C ALA A 104 10.01 9.19 -0.40
N ASP A 105 10.58 10.14 -1.16
CA ASP A 105 10.32 11.56 -0.98
C ASP A 105 8.86 11.92 -1.32
N HIS A 106 8.28 11.28 -2.33
CA HIS A 106 6.87 11.46 -2.68
C HIS A 106 5.93 10.93 -1.60
N SER A 107 6.24 9.77 -1.03
CA SER A 107 5.49 9.15 0.06
C SER A 107 5.62 9.94 1.36
N LEU A 108 6.81 10.45 1.68
CA LEU A 108 7.08 11.20 2.91
C LEU A 108 6.24 12.48 2.97
N LYS A 109 6.09 13.20 1.85
CA LYS A 109 5.21 14.36 1.72
C LYS A 109 3.72 14.07 2.01
N ARG A 110 3.36 12.80 2.16
CA ARG A 110 2.00 12.32 2.39
C ARG A 110 1.89 11.47 3.66
N GLY A 111 2.87 11.62 4.56
CA GLY A 111 2.91 10.97 5.86
C GLY A 111 3.44 9.54 5.85
N GLU A 112 4.04 9.07 4.75
CA GLU A 112 4.55 7.70 4.60
C GLU A 112 6.08 7.67 4.54
N ASP A 113 6.73 7.29 5.63
CA ASP A 113 8.18 7.14 5.69
C ASP A 113 8.60 5.73 5.24
N LEU A 114 8.95 5.61 3.96
CA LEU A 114 9.36 4.32 3.39
C LEU A 114 10.68 3.81 3.96
N VAL A 115 11.57 4.69 4.42
CA VAL A 115 12.86 4.30 5.00
C VAL A 115 12.61 3.65 6.37
N ALA A 116 11.80 4.30 7.21
CA ALA A 116 11.38 3.74 8.50
C ALA A 116 10.61 2.42 8.32
N ASN A 117 9.70 2.36 7.35
CA ASN A 117 8.96 1.14 7.03
C ASN A 117 9.89 0.00 6.61
N LEU A 118 10.84 0.24 5.70
CA LEU A 118 11.83 -0.76 5.29
C LEU A 118 12.73 -1.21 6.45
N ALA A 119 13.06 -0.33 7.40
CA ALA A 119 13.82 -0.70 8.59
C ALA A 119 13.05 -1.69 9.48
N LYS A 120 11.75 -1.46 9.71
CA LYS A 120 10.88 -2.41 10.45
C LYS A 120 10.75 -3.75 9.74
N ILE A 121 10.53 -3.71 8.41
CA ILE A 121 10.44 -4.93 7.59
C ILE A 121 11.75 -5.73 7.65
N LYS A 122 12.90 -5.06 7.50
CA LYS A 122 14.22 -5.68 7.59
C LYS A 122 14.49 -6.30 8.98
N ALA A 123 13.99 -5.67 10.04
CA ALA A 123 14.10 -6.18 11.41
C ALA A 123 13.15 -7.35 11.72
N GLY A 124 12.39 -7.85 10.75
CA GLY A 124 11.43 -8.96 10.94
C GLY A 124 10.12 -8.55 11.61
N LYS A 125 9.89 -7.25 11.84
CA LYS A 125 8.71 -6.70 12.52
C LYS A 125 7.53 -6.47 11.56
N VAL A 126 7.34 -7.39 10.62
CA VAL A 126 6.38 -7.21 9.51
C VAL A 126 4.93 -7.14 10.00
N GLU A 127 4.55 -7.99 10.96
CA GLU A 127 3.18 -8.04 11.48
C GLU A 127 2.85 -6.79 12.31
N GLU A 128 3.75 -6.39 13.22
CA GLU A 128 3.66 -5.14 13.98
C GLU A 128 3.52 -3.93 13.04
N TRP A 129 4.39 -3.83 12.03
CA TRP A 129 4.33 -2.75 11.04
C TRP A 129 3.00 -2.72 10.25
N LEU A 130 2.52 -3.89 9.81
CA LEU A 130 1.24 -3.98 9.09
C LEU A 130 0.05 -3.56 9.96
N GLU A 131 0.06 -3.88 11.26
CA GLU A 131 -0.98 -3.47 12.19
C GLU A 131 -0.95 -1.96 12.47
N GLU A 132 0.23 -1.38 12.65
CA GLU A 132 0.39 0.07 12.82
C GLU A 132 -0.12 0.83 11.59
N GLU A 133 0.28 0.38 10.39
CA GLU A 133 -0.16 0.97 9.12
C GLU A 133 -1.67 0.79 8.89
N ASP A 134 -2.23 -0.39 9.18
CA ASP A 134 -3.68 -0.59 9.10
C ASP A 134 -4.44 0.34 10.05
N LYS A 135 -3.96 0.52 11.29
CA LYS A 135 -4.57 1.44 12.27
C LYS A 135 -4.49 2.90 11.78
N LYS A 136 -3.33 3.32 11.27
CA LYS A 136 -3.10 4.65 10.72
C LYS A 136 -4.05 4.98 9.57
N TRP A 137 -4.34 4.01 8.70
CA TRP A 137 -5.15 4.19 7.50
C TRP A 137 -6.64 3.81 7.68
N ARG A 138 -7.21 4.12 8.84
CA ARG A 138 -8.64 3.96 9.14
C ARG A 138 -9.37 5.28 9.30
N CYS A 139 -10.64 5.30 8.90
CA CYS A 139 -11.51 6.44 9.13
C CYS A 139 -11.71 6.65 10.64
N PRO A 140 -11.47 7.86 11.20
CA PRO A 140 -11.66 8.11 12.62
C PRO A 140 -13.12 8.07 13.06
N LYS A 141 -14.07 8.24 12.12
CA LYS A 141 -15.52 8.22 12.43
C LYS A 141 -16.11 6.80 12.45
N CYS A 142 -15.72 5.95 11.49
CA CYS A 142 -16.35 4.63 11.33
C CYS A 142 -15.39 3.43 11.42
N GLY A 143 -14.09 3.67 11.63
CA GLY A 143 -13.07 2.63 11.80
C GLY A 143 -12.74 1.80 10.56
N LYS A 144 -13.42 2.04 9.42
CA LYS A 144 -13.19 1.30 8.18
C LYS A 144 -11.90 1.75 7.47
N PRO A 145 -11.21 0.87 6.75
CA PRO A 145 -10.01 1.23 5.97
C PRO A 145 -10.31 2.33 4.95
N ILE A 146 -9.38 3.25 4.77
CA ILE A 146 -9.49 4.35 3.80
C ILE A 146 -8.25 4.43 2.92
N SER A 147 -8.38 5.15 1.80
CA SER A 147 -7.25 5.43 0.94
C SER A 147 -6.60 6.77 1.29
N LEU A 148 -5.27 6.84 1.20
CA LEU A 148 -4.52 8.09 1.25
C LEU A 148 -4.97 9.10 0.16
N TYR A 149 -5.59 8.65 -0.95
CA TYR A 149 -5.93 9.51 -2.09
C TYR A 149 -7.35 10.11 -2.09
N ILE A 150 -8.19 9.82 -1.09
CA ILE A 150 -9.57 10.33 -1.01
C ILE A 150 -9.73 11.29 0.16
N ASN A 151 -10.35 12.46 -0.01
CA ASN A 151 -10.54 13.40 1.11
C ASN A 151 -11.83 13.11 1.90
N GLU A 152 -12.72 12.30 1.34
CA GLU A 152 -13.96 11.87 1.99
C GLU A 152 -13.93 10.35 2.18
N CYS A 153 -14.36 9.88 3.35
CA CYS A 153 -14.48 8.47 3.65
C CYS A 153 -15.55 7.84 2.77
N HIS A 154 -15.15 6.95 1.86
CA HIS A 154 -16.05 6.29 0.93
C HIS A 154 -17.06 5.33 1.60
N TRP A 155 -16.96 5.13 2.92
CA TRP A 155 -17.90 4.36 3.73
C TRP A 155 -18.98 5.22 4.40
N CYS A 156 -18.61 6.37 4.97
CA CYS A 156 -19.50 7.13 5.86
C CYS A 156 -19.58 8.64 5.54
N GLY A 157 -18.88 9.12 4.51
CA GLY A 157 -18.91 10.52 4.08
C GLY A 157 -18.12 11.49 4.97
N ALA A 158 -17.42 11.02 6.00
CA ALA A 158 -16.63 11.89 6.87
C ALA A 158 -15.40 12.46 6.13
N ASP A 159 -15.03 13.71 6.42
CA ASP A 159 -13.76 14.29 5.97
C ASP A 159 -12.58 13.54 6.60
N THR A 160 -11.66 13.07 5.76
CA THR A 160 -10.48 12.29 6.15
C THR A 160 -9.18 13.08 6.06
N ARG A 161 -9.19 14.36 5.67
CA ARG A 161 -7.98 15.21 5.62
C ARG A 161 -7.27 15.27 6.96
N LYS A 162 -8.04 15.38 8.05
CA LYS A 162 -7.52 15.41 9.43
C LYS A 162 -6.83 14.11 9.85
N ALA A 163 -7.21 12.97 9.28
CA ALA A 163 -6.62 11.67 9.60
C ALA A 163 -5.26 11.45 8.91
N LYS A 164 -4.85 12.34 7.99
CA LYS A 164 -3.67 12.16 7.12
C LYS A 164 -2.46 13.00 7.52
N GLY A 165 -2.49 13.61 8.71
CA GLY A 165 -1.44 14.52 9.18
C GLY A 165 -1.43 15.83 8.41
N GLY A 166 -2.50 16.61 8.56
CA GLY A 166 -2.54 18.02 8.16
C GLY A 166 -1.91 18.91 9.22
#